data_AF-A0A2S1T3J2-F1
#
_entry.id   AF-A0A2S1T3J2-F1
#
_cell.length_a   1.000
_cell.length_b   1.000
_cell.length_c   1.000
_cell.angle_alpha   90.00
_cell.angle_beta   90.00
_cell.angle_gamma   90.00
#
_symmetry.space_group_name_H-M   'P 1'
#
loop_
_entity.id
_entity.type
_entity.pdbx_description
1 polymer ?
#
loop_
_entity_poly.entity_id
_entity_poly.type
_entity_poly.pdbx_seq_one_letter_code
_entity_poly.pdbx_strand_id
1 'polypeptide(L)'
;METVEAAGTVGTAVLNLLLPHHRTADDRAAPTDAFPHQLRQIGAFVRRNEPIVLTLPGFPCKSPNPAKVLGHLPDQGERLSLAFLNSLCARIGEIHAPGARVVICSDGHVFGDLIRVPDEHIDAYSDELSRLIDELGLDHLSVFDLRDVLGDLPHSAKRAYVHDRYAPGLDELRAEVRADGHTLALYRGITRFLLDDTADFAGTRSALQRECRRRAYGVIQRSRAWGELIAEHHPGSVRLSIHPQAVGAPKFGIRLLDAPDVWTTPWHSAALHRPDGTWSLLPRARAERLGRLVHHDGRPSHFE
;
A
#
# COMPACT_ATOMS: atom_id res chain seq x y z
N MET A 1 15.62 8.77 -32.38
CA MET A 1 14.35 9.50 -32.54
C MET A 1 13.19 8.50 -32.45
N GLU A 2 13.21 7.46 -33.28
CA GLU A 2 12.24 6.36 -33.31
C GLU A 2 12.08 5.61 -31.96
N THR A 3 13.18 5.29 -31.26
CA THR A 3 13.15 4.66 -29.93
C THR A 3 12.60 5.55 -28.81
N VAL A 4 12.69 6.88 -28.94
CA VAL A 4 12.15 7.83 -27.96
C VAL A 4 10.65 7.99 -28.14
N GLU A 5 10.20 8.07 -29.40
CA GLU A 5 8.80 8.15 -29.77
C GLU A 5 8.05 6.85 -29.42
N ALA A 6 8.64 5.69 -29.73
CA ALA A 6 8.10 4.39 -29.32
C ALA A 6 7.96 4.27 -27.78
N ALA A 7 8.97 4.72 -27.02
CA ALA A 7 8.90 4.72 -25.57
C ALA A 7 7.81 5.66 -25.01
N GLY A 8 7.56 6.79 -25.68
CA GLY A 8 6.47 7.71 -25.34
C GLY A 8 5.08 7.09 -25.56
N THR A 9 4.90 6.41 -26.70
CA THR A 9 3.65 5.71 -27.04
C THR A 9 3.36 4.57 -26.08
N VAL A 10 4.33 3.69 -25.81
CA VAL A 10 4.19 2.59 -24.84
C VAL A 10 3.94 3.13 -23.44
N GLY A 11 4.69 4.14 -23.00
CA GLY A 11 4.51 4.76 -21.69
C GLY A 11 3.09 5.32 -21.49
N THR A 12 2.55 5.97 -22.52
CA THR A 12 1.17 6.48 -22.52
C THR A 12 0.15 5.35 -22.45
N ALA A 13 0.34 4.27 -23.22
CA ALA A 13 -0.56 3.12 -23.21
C ALA A 13 -0.57 2.40 -21.85
N VAL A 14 0.60 2.21 -21.23
CA VAL A 14 0.72 1.65 -19.88
C VAL A 14 0.03 2.54 -18.86
N LEU A 15 0.26 3.86 -18.91
CA LEU A 15 -0.38 4.77 -17.97
C LEU A 15 -1.91 4.80 -18.11
N ASN A 16 -2.44 4.65 -19.34
CA ASN A 16 -3.88 4.49 -19.58
C ASN A 16 -4.47 3.23 -18.92
N LEU A 17 -3.67 2.18 -18.67
CA LEU A 17 -4.11 1.04 -17.85
C LEU A 17 -4.19 1.38 -16.36
N LEU A 18 -3.30 2.26 -15.87
CA LEU A 18 -3.23 2.62 -14.45
C LEU A 18 -4.30 3.66 -14.06
N LEU A 19 -4.60 4.62 -14.94
CA LEU A 19 -5.45 5.77 -14.65
C LEU A 19 -6.88 5.44 -14.17
N PRO A 20 -7.58 4.42 -14.69
CA PRO A 20 -8.88 3.99 -14.14
C PRO A 20 -8.82 3.63 -12.66
N HIS A 21 -7.64 3.25 -12.18
CA HIS A 21 -7.36 2.86 -10.81
C HIS A 21 -6.65 3.96 -10.00
N HIS A 22 -6.50 5.18 -10.55
CA HIS A 22 -5.81 6.27 -9.86
C HIS A 22 -6.53 6.68 -8.57
N ARG A 23 -5.89 6.43 -7.42
CA ARG A 23 -6.34 6.84 -6.09
C ARG A 23 -5.96 8.31 -5.87
N THR A 24 -6.94 9.20 -6.04
CA THR A 24 -6.80 10.65 -5.81
C THR A 24 -8.01 11.19 -5.04
N ALA A 25 -7.81 12.32 -4.36
CA ALA A 25 -8.87 13.12 -3.77
C ALA A 25 -9.47 14.12 -4.78
N ASP A 26 -8.92 14.21 -6.00
CA ASP A 26 -9.39 15.09 -7.06
C ASP A 26 -10.61 14.47 -7.78
N ASP A 27 -11.65 15.27 -8.01
CA ASP A 27 -12.90 14.82 -8.64
C ASP A 27 -12.81 14.65 -10.17
N ARG A 28 -11.72 15.09 -10.78
CA ARG A 28 -11.53 15.06 -12.25
C ARG A 28 -10.42 14.11 -12.64
N ALA A 29 -10.70 13.26 -13.63
CA ALA A 29 -9.68 12.44 -14.27
C ALA A 29 -8.65 13.35 -14.96
N ALA A 30 -7.38 13.15 -14.65
CA ALA A 30 -6.27 13.88 -15.26
C ALA A 30 -5.77 13.14 -16.52
N PRO A 31 -5.38 13.88 -17.57
CA PRO A 31 -4.76 13.29 -18.76
C PRO A 31 -3.38 12.69 -18.45
N THR A 32 -2.88 11.84 -19.34
CA THR A 32 -1.62 11.10 -19.15
C THR A 32 -0.39 12.02 -19.04
N ASP A 33 -0.36 13.12 -19.77
CA ASP A 33 0.72 14.12 -19.75
C ASP A 33 0.87 14.82 -18.38
N ALA A 34 -0.17 14.78 -17.54
CA ALA A 34 -0.13 15.26 -16.15
C ALA A 34 0.64 14.32 -15.19
N PHE A 35 1.18 13.20 -15.66
CA PHE A 35 1.96 12.22 -14.88
C PHE A 35 3.40 12.07 -15.42
N PRO A 36 4.19 13.16 -15.47
CA PRO A 36 5.51 13.16 -16.11
C PRO A 36 6.53 12.27 -15.39
N HIS A 37 6.39 12.06 -14.07
CA HIS A 37 7.27 11.17 -13.32
C HIS A 37 7.09 9.71 -13.77
N GLN A 38 5.85 9.25 -13.83
CA GLN A 38 5.52 7.89 -14.21
C GLN A 38 5.87 7.62 -15.67
N LEU A 39 5.56 8.56 -16.58
CA LEU A 39 5.96 8.46 -18.00
C LEU A 39 7.47 8.35 -18.17
N ARG A 40 8.26 9.17 -17.44
CA ARG A 40 9.72 9.09 -17.48
C ARG A 40 10.25 7.74 -16.98
N GLN A 41 9.72 7.26 -15.85
CA GLN A 41 10.11 5.98 -15.24
C GLN A 41 9.78 4.80 -16.16
N ILE A 42 8.53 4.71 -16.63
CA ILE A 42 8.09 3.67 -17.57
C ILE A 42 8.94 3.72 -18.84
N GLY A 43 9.10 4.90 -19.43
CA GLY A 43 9.89 5.07 -20.65
C GLY A 43 11.36 4.66 -20.47
N ALA A 44 11.92 4.73 -19.27
CA ALA A 44 13.28 4.25 -19.00
C ALA A 44 13.40 2.73 -19.13
N PHE A 45 12.44 1.96 -18.61
CA PHE A 45 12.39 0.50 -18.79
C PHE A 45 12.14 0.12 -20.25
N VAL A 46 11.20 0.82 -20.92
CA VAL A 46 10.88 0.56 -22.33
C VAL A 46 12.09 0.77 -23.22
N ARG A 47 12.86 1.86 -23.04
CA ARG A 47 14.08 2.11 -23.82
C ARG A 47 15.16 1.04 -23.64
N ARG A 48 15.17 0.35 -22.48
CA ARG A 48 16.11 -0.74 -22.20
C ARG A 48 15.54 -2.12 -22.56
N ASN A 49 14.31 -2.18 -23.07
CA ASN A 49 13.57 -3.41 -23.31
C ASN A 49 13.53 -4.34 -22.08
N GLU A 50 13.34 -3.75 -20.90
CA GLU A 50 13.28 -4.45 -19.62
C GLU A 50 11.84 -4.50 -19.09
N PRO A 51 11.50 -5.47 -18.23
CA PRO A 51 10.22 -5.47 -17.53
C PRO A 51 10.05 -4.18 -16.70
N ILE A 52 8.86 -3.57 -16.74
CA ILE A 52 8.54 -2.41 -15.93
C ILE A 52 8.41 -2.84 -14.48
N VAL A 53 9.25 -2.29 -13.60
CA VAL A 53 9.19 -2.58 -12.16
C VAL A 53 8.35 -1.53 -11.45
N LEU A 54 7.26 -1.98 -10.83
CA LEU A 54 6.42 -1.16 -9.96
C LEU A 54 6.69 -1.52 -8.50
N THR A 55 6.92 -0.54 -7.62
CA THR A 55 7.06 -0.79 -6.18
C THR A 55 5.83 -0.26 -5.44
N LEU A 56 5.26 -1.07 -4.55
CA LEU A 56 4.04 -0.74 -3.80
C LEU A 56 4.24 -0.99 -2.31
N PRO A 57 4.48 0.06 -1.50
CA PRO A 57 4.37 -0.03 -0.05
C PRO A 57 2.94 -0.31 0.35
N GLY A 58 2.74 -1.37 1.14
CA GLY A 58 1.44 -1.81 1.61
C GLY A 58 1.46 -3.29 1.98
N PHE A 59 0.29 -3.81 2.36
CA PHE A 59 0.14 -5.14 2.94
C PHE A 59 1.01 -5.35 4.20
N PRO A 60 0.99 -4.43 5.20
CA PRO A 60 1.81 -4.56 6.40
C PRO A 60 1.39 -5.71 7.32
N CYS A 61 0.11 -5.70 7.66
CA CYS A 61 -0.61 -6.58 8.59
C CYS A 61 -2.07 -6.10 8.64
N LYS A 62 -3.00 -6.94 9.13
CA LYS A 62 -4.37 -6.49 9.44
C LYS A 62 -4.38 -5.48 10.59
N SER A 63 -5.39 -4.60 10.59
CA SER A 63 -5.68 -3.68 11.70
C SER A 63 -5.69 -4.42 13.05
N PRO A 64 -5.10 -3.85 14.11
CA PRO A 64 -5.24 -4.41 15.46
C PRO A 64 -6.66 -4.23 16.04
N ASN A 65 -7.54 -3.46 15.38
CA ASN A 65 -8.92 -3.31 15.80
C ASN A 65 -9.79 -4.46 15.24
N PRO A 66 -10.27 -5.40 16.07
CA PRO A 66 -11.09 -6.52 15.60
C PRO A 66 -12.43 -6.08 15.00
N ALA A 67 -12.91 -4.87 15.30
CA ALA A 67 -14.12 -4.32 14.68
C ALA A 67 -13.92 -3.90 13.20
N LYS A 68 -12.67 -3.82 12.71
CA LYS A 68 -12.36 -3.41 11.34
C LYS A 68 -12.08 -4.58 10.38
N VAL A 69 -11.62 -5.72 10.91
CA VAL A 69 -11.10 -6.85 10.13
C VAL A 69 -11.65 -8.18 10.63
N LEU A 70 -11.55 -9.24 9.84
CA LEU A 70 -12.08 -10.57 10.19
C LEU A 70 -11.11 -11.44 11.01
N GLY A 71 -9.82 -11.12 10.97
CA GLY A 71 -8.75 -11.82 11.68
C GLY A 71 -7.43 -11.06 11.51
N HIS A 72 -6.31 -11.65 11.97
CA HIS A 72 -4.98 -11.05 11.78
C HIS A 72 -4.27 -11.48 10.49
N LEU A 73 -4.78 -12.52 9.81
CA LEU A 73 -4.25 -13.03 8.54
C LEU A 73 -4.93 -12.35 7.33
N PRO A 74 -4.28 -12.34 6.15
CA PRO A 74 -4.91 -12.00 4.88
C PRO A 74 -6.23 -12.75 4.65
N ASP A 75 -7.24 -12.04 4.15
CA ASP A 75 -8.55 -12.60 3.81
C ASP A 75 -8.89 -12.34 2.33
N GLN A 76 -10.16 -12.43 1.96
CA GLN A 76 -10.58 -12.25 0.58
C GLN A 76 -10.22 -10.86 0.02
N GLY A 77 -10.12 -9.84 0.87
CA GLY A 77 -9.72 -8.50 0.46
C GLY A 77 -8.29 -8.48 -0.12
N GLU A 78 -7.35 -9.14 0.55
CA GLU A 78 -5.99 -9.31 0.05
C GLU A 78 -5.95 -10.18 -1.19
N ARG A 79 -6.62 -11.34 -1.19
CA ARG A 79 -6.66 -12.26 -2.36
C ARG A 79 -7.06 -11.54 -3.64
N LEU A 80 -8.17 -10.79 -3.60
CA LEU A 80 -8.67 -10.02 -4.74
C LEU A 80 -7.72 -8.89 -5.14
N SER A 81 -7.09 -8.24 -4.17
CA SER A 81 -6.14 -7.15 -4.43
C SER A 81 -4.85 -7.64 -5.10
N LEU A 82 -4.34 -8.80 -4.69
CA LEU A 82 -3.19 -9.45 -5.31
C LEU A 82 -3.53 -9.88 -6.74
N ALA A 83 -4.68 -10.55 -6.94
CA ALA A 83 -5.13 -10.95 -8.27
C ALA A 83 -5.29 -9.74 -9.22
N PHE A 84 -5.82 -8.63 -8.72
CA PHE A 84 -5.90 -7.36 -9.47
C PHE A 84 -4.51 -6.87 -9.92
N LEU A 85 -3.53 -6.78 -9.00
CA LEU A 85 -2.18 -6.31 -9.33
C LEU A 85 -1.49 -7.23 -10.33
N ASN A 86 -1.68 -8.55 -10.20
CA ASN A 86 -1.14 -9.54 -11.13
C ASN A 86 -1.73 -9.38 -12.53
N SER A 87 -3.07 -9.28 -12.63
CA SER A 87 -3.77 -9.05 -13.89
C SER A 87 -3.37 -7.73 -14.55
N LEU A 88 -3.15 -6.68 -13.76
CA LEU A 88 -2.65 -5.40 -14.26
C LEU A 88 -1.27 -5.55 -14.91
N CYS A 89 -0.36 -6.33 -14.31
CA CYS A 89 0.95 -6.61 -14.89
C CYS A 89 0.86 -7.44 -16.18
N ALA A 90 -0.01 -8.47 -16.21
CA ALA A 90 -0.25 -9.26 -17.42
C ALA A 90 -0.72 -8.38 -18.58
N ARG A 91 -1.66 -7.46 -18.34
CA ARG A 91 -2.14 -6.49 -19.34
C ARG A 91 -1.06 -5.52 -19.80
N ILE A 92 -0.12 -5.14 -18.94
CA ILE A 92 1.05 -4.36 -19.37
C ILE A 92 1.94 -5.19 -20.31
N GLY A 93 2.06 -6.50 -20.10
CA GLY A 93 2.79 -7.42 -21.00
C GLY A 93 2.21 -7.51 -22.41
N GLU A 94 0.91 -7.29 -22.57
CA GLU A 94 0.26 -7.19 -23.89
C GLU A 94 0.70 -5.93 -24.66
N ILE A 95 1.14 -4.88 -23.96
CA ILE A 95 1.59 -3.60 -24.54
C ILE A 95 3.12 -3.58 -24.72
N HIS A 96 3.86 -4.14 -23.76
CA HIS A 96 5.32 -4.15 -23.70
C HIS A 96 5.79 -5.58 -23.43
N ALA A 97 6.32 -6.26 -24.45
CA ALA A 97 6.59 -7.70 -24.40
C ALA A 97 7.44 -8.19 -23.20
N PRO A 98 8.46 -7.46 -22.71
CA PRO A 98 9.15 -7.81 -21.45
C PRO A 98 8.26 -7.84 -20.20
N GLY A 99 7.07 -7.26 -20.26
CA GLY A 99 6.08 -7.29 -19.19
C GLY A 99 6.29 -6.26 -18.10
N ALA A 100 5.64 -6.51 -16.98
CA ALA A 100 5.76 -5.75 -15.75
C ALA A 100 5.71 -6.69 -14.55
N ARG A 101 6.20 -6.20 -13.41
CA ARG A 101 6.05 -6.86 -12.12
C ARG A 101 5.79 -5.85 -11.02
N VAL A 102 5.03 -6.24 -10.01
CA VAL A 102 4.86 -5.47 -8.78
C VAL A 102 5.72 -6.09 -7.68
N VAL A 103 6.56 -5.26 -7.06
CA VAL A 103 7.22 -5.56 -5.80
C VAL A 103 6.36 -4.98 -4.69
N ILE A 104 5.70 -5.84 -3.93
CA ILE A 104 4.96 -5.49 -2.72
C ILE A 104 5.98 -5.26 -1.62
N CYS A 105 6.18 -4.00 -1.26
CA CYS A 105 7.16 -3.62 -0.26
C CYS A 105 6.49 -3.57 1.12
N SER A 106 6.31 -4.73 1.75
CA SER A 106 5.61 -4.84 3.04
C SER A 106 6.28 -3.99 4.10
N ASP A 107 5.48 -3.14 4.74
CA ASP A 107 5.92 -2.16 5.72
C ASP A 107 5.53 -2.53 7.17
N GLY A 108 5.08 -3.76 7.40
CA GLY A 108 4.65 -4.25 8.72
C GLY A 108 5.73 -4.12 9.78
N HIS A 109 6.90 -4.74 9.57
CA HIS A 109 8.00 -4.69 10.55
C HIS A 109 8.62 -3.32 10.70
N VAL A 110 8.44 -2.45 9.70
CA VAL A 110 8.82 -1.04 9.80
C VAL A 110 7.96 -0.35 10.86
N PHE A 111 6.67 -0.69 10.99
CA PHE A 111 5.72 0.05 11.83
C PHE A 111 5.25 -0.65 13.10
N GLY A 112 5.47 -1.96 13.27
CA GLY A 112 4.78 -2.80 14.27
C GLY A 112 4.55 -2.17 15.66
N ASP A 113 5.59 -1.66 16.31
CA ASP A 113 5.51 -0.97 17.61
C ASP A 113 4.73 0.37 17.58
N LEU A 114 4.81 1.11 16.48
CA LEU A 114 4.06 2.36 16.30
C LEU A 114 2.58 2.12 16.03
N ILE A 115 2.21 1.02 15.37
CA ILE A 115 0.81 0.64 15.13
C ILE A 115 0.27 -0.33 16.19
N ARG A 116 1.11 -0.80 17.10
CA ARG A 116 0.80 -1.75 18.19
C ARG A 116 0.30 -3.10 17.67
N VAL A 117 0.95 -3.62 16.64
CA VAL A 117 0.77 -4.98 16.15
C VAL A 117 2.01 -5.78 16.55
N PRO A 118 1.86 -6.93 17.25
CA PRO A 118 2.97 -7.81 17.58
C PRO A 118 3.72 -8.25 16.33
N ASP A 119 5.05 -8.35 16.41
CA ASP A 119 5.86 -8.78 15.27
C ASP A 119 5.49 -10.19 14.78
N GLU A 120 5.08 -11.11 15.68
CA GLU A 120 4.59 -12.45 15.31
C GLU A 120 3.32 -12.43 14.43
N HIS A 121 2.44 -11.43 14.61
CA HIS A 121 1.27 -11.26 13.75
C HIS A 121 1.68 -10.71 12.37
N ILE A 122 2.74 -9.89 12.32
CA ILE A 122 3.28 -9.36 11.07
C ILE A 122 3.97 -10.47 10.28
N ASP A 123 4.81 -11.28 10.96
CA ASP A 123 5.43 -12.47 10.39
C ASP A 123 4.36 -13.40 9.80
N ALA A 124 3.34 -13.77 10.60
CA ALA A 124 2.25 -14.64 10.15
C ALA A 124 1.45 -14.05 8.98
N TYR A 125 1.19 -12.74 8.97
CA TYR A 125 0.51 -12.08 7.86
C TYR A 125 1.35 -12.13 6.57
N SER A 126 2.65 -11.85 6.68
CA SER A 126 3.55 -11.80 5.52
C SER A 126 3.82 -13.19 4.94
N ASP A 127 3.91 -14.21 5.79
CA ASP A 127 4.05 -15.61 5.37
C ASP A 127 2.79 -16.10 4.66
N GLU A 128 1.62 -15.78 5.21
CA GLU A 128 0.33 -16.10 4.57
C GLU A 128 0.15 -15.33 3.25
N LEU A 129 0.58 -14.07 3.17
CA LEU A 129 0.53 -13.28 1.93
C LEU A 129 1.38 -13.93 0.83
N SER A 130 2.57 -14.42 1.18
CA SER A 130 3.46 -15.13 0.25
C SER A 130 2.85 -16.46 -0.19
N ARG A 131 2.28 -17.23 0.76
CA ARG A 131 1.53 -18.46 0.45
C ARG A 131 0.37 -18.20 -0.51
N LEU A 132 -0.38 -17.10 -0.33
CA LEU A 132 -1.47 -16.72 -1.22
C LEU A 132 -0.99 -16.41 -2.64
N ILE A 133 0.17 -15.74 -2.78
CA ILE A 133 0.77 -15.45 -4.08
C ILE A 133 1.11 -16.76 -4.81
N ASP A 134 1.75 -17.70 -4.11
CA ASP A 134 2.14 -19.00 -4.67
C ASP A 134 0.91 -19.86 -5.03
N GLU A 135 -0.07 -19.97 -4.13
CA GLU A 135 -1.26 -20.80 -4.34
C GLU A 135 -2.15 -20.32 -5.49
N LEU A 136 -2.17 -19.01 -5.72
CA LEU A 136 -2.93 -18.40 -6.80
C LEU A 136 -2.14 -18.32 -8.13
N GLY A 137 -0.86 -18.73 -8.15
CA GLY A 137 0.00 -18.65 -9.33
C GLY A 137 0.20 -17.22 -9.83
N LEU A 138 0.42 -16.27 -8.91
CA LEU A 138 0.53 -14.84 -9.24
C LEU A 138 1.96 -14.46 -9.65
N ASP A 139 2.38 -14.93 -10.82
CA ASP A 139 3.77 -14.88 -11.31
C ASP A 139 4.36 -13.46 -11.53
N HIS A 140 3.53 -12.41 -11.51
CA HIS A 140 3.98 -11.03 -11.66
C HIS A 140 4.21 -10.30 -10.33
N LEU A 141 4.05 -11.00 -9.20
CA LEU A 141 4.19 -10.42 -7.87
C LEU A 141 5.43 -10.95 -7.15
N SER A 142 6.02 -10.09 -6.32
CA SER A 142 7.08 -10.45 -5.38
C SER A 142 6.91 -9.64 -4.10
N VAL A 143 7.38 -10.15 -2.98
CA VAL A 143 7.39 -9.44 -1.69
C VAL A 143 8.81 -8.95 -1.41
N PHE A 144 8.92 -7.77 -0.81
CA PHE A 144 10.15 -7.18 -0.30
C PHE A 144 9.89 -6.59 1.09
N ASP A 145 10.58 -7.09 2.11
CA ASP A 145 10.43 -6.63 3.49
C ASP A 145 11.79 -6.52 4.22
N LEU A 146 11.79 -6.23 5.53
CA LEU A 146 13.03 -6.08 6.30
C LEU A 146 13.82 -7.38 6.49
N ARG A 147 13.21 -8.55 6.30
CA ARG A 147 13.87 -9.86 6.31
C ARG A 147 14.75 -10.01 5.06
N ASP A 148 14.31 -9.50 3.90
CA ASP A 148 15.13 -9.50 2.67
C ASP A 148 16.38 -8.64 2.80
N VAL A 149 16.30 -7.53 3.54
CA VAL A 149 17.41 -6.58 3.69
C VAL A 149 18.36 -6.97 4.82
N LEU A 150 17.82 -7.47 5.93
CA LEU A 150 18.54 -7.58 7.21
C LEU A 150 18.52 -8.99 7.81
N GLY A 151 17.97 -9.98 7.09
CA GLY A 151 17.96 -11.39 7.48
C GLY A 151 17.29 -11.63 8.84
N ASP A 152 17.94 -12.41 9.69
CA ASP A 152 17.41 -12.86 10.99
C ASP A 152 17.66 -11.87 12.14
N LEU A 153 18.08 -10.63 11.85
CA LEU A 153 18.26 -9.63 12.91
C LEU A 153 16.94 -9.43 13.70
N PRO A 154 17.03 -9.16 15.02
CA PRO A 154 15.84 -8.87 15.82
C PRO A 154 15.04 -7.70 15.23
N HIS A 155 13.72 -7.79 15.27
CA HIS A 155 12.81 -6.80 14.68
C HIS A 155 13.07 -5.37 15.16
N SER A 156 13.42 -5.18 16.43
CA SER A 156 13.83 -3.87 16.97
C SER A 156 15.12 -3.34 16.35
N ALA A 157 16.11 -4.21 16.11
CA ALA A 157 17.38 -3.83 15.47
C ALA A 157 17.16 -3.47 14.00
N LYS A 158 16.29 -4.20 13.29
CA LYS A 158 15.87 -3.87 11.93
C LYS A 158 15.22 -2.49 11.86
N ARG A 159 14.28 -2.20 12.77
CA ARG A 159 13.63 -0.88 12.87
C ARG A 159 14.63 0.24 13.16
N ALA A 160 15.57 0.01 14.07
CA ALA A 160 16.61 0.98 14.41
C ALA A 160 17.51 1.27 13.19
N TYR A 161 17.98 0.23 12.50
CA TYR A 161 18.81 0.38 11.29
C TYR A 161 18.15 1.28 10.24
N VAL A 162 16.89 1.03 9.90
CA VAL A 162 16.17 1.83 8.90
C VAL A 162 15.92 3.25 9.39
N HIS A 163 15.58 3.41 10.67
CA HIS A 163 15.34 4.73 11.25
C HIS A 163 16.62 5.58 11.27
N ASP A 164 17.72 5.05 11.79
CA ASP A 164 18.96 5.80 11.98
C ASP A 164 19.59 6.20 10.64
N ARG A 165 19.39 5.40 9.59
CA ARG A 165 19.96 5.64 8.26
C ARG A 165 19.15 6.62 7.41
N TYR A 166 17.81 6.60 7.50
CA TYR A 166 16.95 7.29 6.53
C TYR A 166 15.83 8.16 7.12
N ALA A 167 15.54 8.08 8.43
CA ALA A 167 14.46 8.89 8.99
C ALA A 167 14.88 10.36 9.10
N PRO A 168 13.99 11.31 8.74
CA PRO A 168 14.26 12.73 8.97
C PRO A 168 14.27 13.06 10.47
N GLY A 169 14.91 14.16 10.85
CA GLY A 169 14.91 14.64 12.23
C GLY A 169 13.49 14.96 12.71
N LEU A 170 13.16 14.63 13.97
CA LEU A 170 11.82 14.86 14.51
C LEU A 170 11.44 16.35 14.53
N ASP A 171 12.39 17.22 14.85
CA ASP A 171 12.13 18.66 14.92
C ASP A 171 11.98 19.30 13.53
N GLU A 172 12.73 18.80 12.55
CA GLU A 172 12.56 19.17 11.14
C GLU A 172 11.17 18.77 10.65
N LEU A 173 10.76 17.52 10.91
CA LEU A 173 9.43 17.05 10.53
C LEU A 173 8.32 17.86 11.23
N ARG A 174 8.52 18.27 12.49
CA ARG A 174 7.56 19.15 13.19
C ARG A 174 7.49 20.54 12.55
N ALA A 175 8.61 21.10 12.14
CA ALA A 175 8.65 22.38 11.44
C ALA A 175 7.92 22.26 10.09
N GLU A 176 8.18 21.19 9.35
CA GLU A 176 7.52 20.91 8.06
C GLU A 176 6.01 20.74 8.20
N VAL A 177 5.53 19.96 9.18
CA VAL A 177 4.08 19.80 9.47
C VAL A 177 3.40 21.14 9.75
N ARG A 178 4.12 22.16 10.26
CA ARG A 178 3.57 23.50 10.50
C ARG A 178 3.58 24.38 9.26
N ALA A 179 4.53 24.16 8.36
CA ALA A 179 4.77 25.01 7.20
C ALA A 179 4.11 24.51 5.92
N ASP A 180 3.99 23.19 5.74
CA ASP A 180 3.50 22.55 4.52
C ASP A 180 2.11 21.93 4.71
N GLY A 181 1.14 22.42 3.94
CA GLY A 181 -0.25 21.99 4.02
C GLY A 181 -0.46 20.51 3.65
N HIS A 182 0.35 19.98 2.74
CA HIS A 182 0.29 18.57 2.34
C HIS A 182 0.76 17.65 3.47
N THR A 183 1.91 17.95 4.07
CA THR A 183 2.48 17.21 5.20
C THR A 183 1.58 17.30 6.43
N LEU A 184 0.94 18.46 6.66
CA LEU A 184 -0.10 18.59 7.70
C LEU A 184 -1.30 17.67 7.44
N ALA A 185 -1.77 17.56 6.19
CA ALA A 185 -2.87 16.67 5.83
C ALA A 185 -2.49 15.20 6.05
N LEU A 186 -1.28 14.80 5.67
CA LEU A 186 -0.75 13.44 5.93
C LEU A 186 -0.70 13.14 7.43
N TYR A 187 -0.14 14.05 8.23
CA TYR A 187 -0.09 13.92 9.68
C TYR A 187 -1.48 13.76 10.33
N ARG A 188 -2.46 14.56 9.88
CA ARG A 188 -3.85 14.44 10.34
C ARG A 188 -4.47 13.10 9.94
N GLY A 189 -4.24 12.66 8.70
CA GLY A 189 -4.72 11.37 8.19
C GLY A 189 -4.19 10.20 9.01
N ILE A 190 -2.87 10.15 9.24
CA ILE A 190 -2.22 9.11 10.06
C ILE A 190 -2.70 9.17 11.52
N THR A 191 -2.87 10.37 12.08
CA THR A 191 -3.41 10.49 13.45
C THR A 191 -4.81 9.91 13.57
N ARG A 192 -5.70 10.21 12.61
CA ARG A 192 -7.04 9.63 12.55
C ARG A 192 -6.98 8.11 12.40
N PHE A 193 -6.13 7.63 11.52
CA PHE A 193 -5.92 6.21 11.30
C PHE A 193 -5.51 5.48 12.58
N LEU A 194 -4.50 5.99 13.31
CA LEU A 194 -4.05 5.43 14.58
C LEU A 194 -5.13 5.48 15.68
N LEU A 195 -6.02 6.47 15.64
CA LEU A 195 -7.18 6.55 16.53
C LEU A 195 -8.18 5.44 16.24
N ASP A 196 -8.55 5.28 14.97
CA ASP A 196 -9.57 4.31 14.54
C ASP A 196 -9.10 2.86 14.73
N ASP A 197 -7.78 2.63 14.69
CA ASP A 197 -7.16 1.32 14.95
C ASP A 197 -7.02 0.98 16.45
N THR A 198 -7.25 1.93 17.35
CA THR A 198 -7.17 1.65 18.79
C THR A 198 -8.56 1.32 19.35
N ALA A 199 -8.86 0.04 19.58
CA ALA A 199 -10.13 -0.40 20.16
C ALA A 199 -10.19 -0.24 21.69
N ASP A 200 -9.20 -0.78 22.41
CA ASP A 200 -9.25 -0.97 23.86
C ASP A 200 -8.29 -0.05 24.62
N PHE A 201 -8.49 1.27 24.52
CA PHE A 201 -7.67 2.23 25.26
C PHE A 201 -8.25 2.49 26.66
N ALA A 202 -7.50 2.11 27.70
CA ALA A 202 -7.94 2.27 29.10
C ALA A 202 -8.05 3.72 29.60
N GLY A 203 -7.40 4.69 28.92
CA GLY A 203 -7.40 6.10 29.33
C GLY A 203 -8.51 6.95 28.67
N THR A 204 -8.41 8.27 28.85
CA THR A 204 -9.39 9.20 28.23
C THR A 204 -9.18 9.34 26.73
N ARG A 205 -10.25 9.68 25.99
CA ARG A 205 -10.17 9.99 24.55
C ARG A 205 -9.12 11.05 24.21
N SER A 206 -8.97 12.06 25.07
CA SER A 206 -7.94 13.11 24.89
C SER A 206 -6.52 12.57 25.11
N ALA A 207 -6.32 11.66 26.05
CA ALA A 207 -5.03 11.00 26.25
C ALA A 207 -4.67 10.13 25.04
N LEU A 208 -5.63 9.35 24.52
CA LEU A 208 -5.45 8.58 23.29
C LEU A 208 -5.08 9.49 22.11
N GLN A 209 -5.79 10.60 21.93
CA GLN A 209 -5.51 11.54 20.85
C GLN A 209 -4.11 12.16 20.95
N ARG A 210 -3.64 12.53 22.15
CA ARG A 210 -2.27 13.01 22.35
C ARG A 210 -1.24 11.92 22.01
N GLU A 211 -1.50 10.68 22.41
CA GLU A 211 -0.62 9.57 22.10
C GLU A 211 -0.55 9.27 20.60
N CYS A 212 -1.68 9.19 19.90
CA CYS A 212 -1.74 8.95 18.45
C CYS A 212 -1.05 10.09 17.68
N ARG A 213 -1.22 11.35 18.11
CA ARG A 213 -0.48 12.49 17.54
C ARG A 213 1.03 12.33 17.67
N ARG A 214 1.52 11.90 18.84
CA ARG A 214 2.94 11.63 19.05
C ARG A 214 3.44 10.48 18.16
N ARG A 215 2.72 9.37 18.09
CA ARG A 215 3.07 8.21 17.24
C ARG A 215 3.02 8.53 15.74
N ALA A 216 2.11 9.40 15.31
CA ALA A 216 1.98 9.79 13.90
C ALA A 216 3.28 10.39 13.33
N TYR A 217 4.05 11.14 14.11
CA TYR A 217 5.37 11.59 13.69
C TYR A 217 6.32 10.43 13.40
N GLY A 218 6.37 9.43 14.29
CA GLY A 218 7.18 8.22 14.08
C GLY A 218 6.76 7.45 12.83
N VAL A 219 5.45 7.36 12.57
CA VAL A 219 4.93 6.69 11.35
C VAL A 219 5.37 7.43 10.10
N ILE A 220 5.32 8.77 10.07
CA ILE A 220 5.81 9.55 8.92
C ILE A 220 7.32 9.38 8.74
N GLN A 221 8.10 9.48 9.83
CA GLN A 221 9.55 9.29 9.79
C GLN A 221 9.91 7.93 9.16
N ARG A 222 9.26 6.87 9.63
CA ARG A 222 9.51 5.52 9.15
C ARG A 222 8.95 5.26 7.75
N SER A 223 7.84 5.89 7.37
CA SER A 223 7.32 5.82 6.00
C SER A 223 8.28 6.47 4.98
N ARG A 224 8.91 7.59 5.34
CA ARG A 224 9.95 8.22 4.54
C ARG A 224 11.21 7.35 4.49
N ALA A 225 11.66 6.86 5.64
CA ALA A 225 12.82 5.98 5.73
C ALA A 225 12.66 4.70 4.88
N TRP A 226 11.49 4.07 4.94
CA TRP A 226 11.16 2.92 4.10
C TRP A 226 11.11 3.28 2.61
N GLY A 227 10.63 4.48 2.29
CA GLY A 227 10.67 5.04 0.93
C GLY A 227 12.08 5.09 0.35
N GLU A 228 13.04 5.60 1.13
CA GLU A 228 14.45 5.70 0.73
C GLU A 228 15.10 4.33 0.58
N LEU A 229 14.87 3.42 1.54
CA LEU A 229 15.41 2.06 1.47
C LEU A 229 14.90 1.31 0.22
N ILE A 230 13.61 1.46 -0.11
CA ILE A 230 13.08 0.89 -1.35
C ILE A 230 13.70 1.53 -2.59
N ALA A 231 13.95 2.84 -2.58
CA ALA A 231 14.59 3.52 -3.70
C ALA A 231 16.04 3.04 -3.92
N GLU A 232 16.75 2.69 -2.84
CA GLU A 232 18.10 2.10 -2.88
C GLU A 232 18.09 0.70 -3.51
N HIS A 233 17.13 -0.16 -3.16
CA HIS A 233 17.04 -1.54 -3.67
C HIS A 233 16.33 -1.65 -5.04
N HIS A 234 15.45 -0.72 -5.37
CA HIS A 234 14.67 -0.72 -6.62
C HIS A 234 14.75 0.63 -7.34
N PRO A 235 15.97 1.03 -7.75
CA PRO A 235 16.21 2.34 -8.35
C PRO A 235 15.46 2.49 -9.67
N GLY A 236 14.83 3.65 -9.86
CA GLY A 236 14.09 3.97 -11.09
C GLY A 236 12.75 3.26 -11.25
N SER A 237 12.32 2.44 -10.28
CA SER A 237 11.00 1.80 -10.28
C SER A 237 9.86 2.83 -10.31
N VAL A 238 8.71 2.45 -10.89
CA VAL A 238 7.49 3.25 -10.84
C VAL A 238 6.91 3.13 -9.43
N ARG A 239 6.85 4.26 -8.70
CA ARG A 239 6.48 4.25 -7.29
C ARG A 239 4.96 4.31 -7.12
N LEU A 240 4.34 3.17 -6.83
CA LEU A 240 2.93 3.11 -6.46
C LEU A 240 2.74 3.50 -4.98
N SER A 241 1.50 3.81 -4.62
CA SER A 241 1.09 4.17 -3.27
C SER A 241 -0.35 3.75 -3.01
N ILE A 242 -0.62 3.17 -1.84
CA ILE A 242 -1.99 2.96 -1.37
C ILE A 242 -2.61 4.22 -0.76
N HIS A 243 -1.88 5.31 -0.61
CA HIS A 243 -2.45 6.60 -0.19
C HIS A 243 -2.79 7.45 -1.41
N PRO A 244 -3.85 8.29 -1.34
CA PRO A 244 -4.13 9.28 -2.37
C PRO A 244 -2.89 10.13 -2.67
N GLN A 245 -2.61 10.37 -3.94
CA GLN A 245 -1.53 11.24 -4.39
C GLN A 245 -2.09 12.33 -5.30
N ALA A 246 -1.51 13.51 -5.23
CA ALA A 246 -1.85 14.60 -6.12
C ALA A 246 -1.40 14.27 -7.55
N VAL A 247 -2.11 14.78 -8.55
CA VAL A 247 -1.67 14.74 -9.94
C VAL A 247 -0.28 15.38 -10.08
N GLY A 248 0.59 14.75 -10.87
CA GLY A 248 1.99 15.18 -11.03
C GLY A 248 2.94 14.77 -9.90
N ALA A 249 2.45 14.12 -8.83
CA ALA A 249 3.30 13.63 -7.75
C ALA A 249 4.23 12.49 -8.24
N PRO A 250 5.43 12.33 -7.64
CA PRO A 250 6.32 11.21 -7.96
C PRO A 250 5.72 9.84 -7.64
N LYS A 251 4.81 9.77 -6.66
CA LYS A 251 4.09 8.55 -6.28
C LYS A 251 2.76 8.51 -7.01
N PHE A 252 2.41 7.35 -7.56
CA PHE A 252 1.12 7.11 -8.18
C PHE A 252 0.18 6.41 -7.19
N GLY A 253 -0.89 7.09 -6.75
CA GLY A 253 -1.90 6.48 -5.91
C GLY A 253 -2.66 5.41 -6.69
N ILE A 254 -2.75 4.17 -6.19
CA ILE A 254 -3.48 3.07 -6.84
C ILE A 254 -4.59 2.53 -5.92
N ARG A 255 -5.80 2.40 -6.47
CA ARG A 255 -6.91 1.67 -5.87
C ARG A 255 -6.75 0.19 -6.19
N LEU A 256 -6.84 -0.65 -5.17
CA LEU A 256 -6.74 -2.11 -5.32
C LEU A 256 -8.09 -2.76 -5.62
N LEU A 257 -9.15 -2.22 -5.03
CA LEU A 257 -10.53 -2.66 -5.17
C LEU A 257 -11.49 -1.48 -5.08
N ASP A 258 -12.74 -1.70 -5.47
CA ASP A 258 -13.81 -0.73 -5.27
C ASP A 258 -14.03 -0.49 -3.76
N ALA A 259 -14.09 0.78 -3.38
CA ALA A 259 -14.31 1.20 -2.00
C ALA A 259 -14.91 2.61 -1.96
N PRO A 260 -15.93 2.87 -1.11
CA PRO A 260 -16.53 4.20 -1.00
C PRO A 260 -15.58 5.28 -0.47
N ASP A 261 -14.65 4.90 0.40
CA ASP A 261 -13.63 5.80 0.95
C ASP A 261 -12.28 5.51 0.29
N VAL A 262 -11.70 6.55 -0.30
CA VAL A 262 -10.40 6.55 -0.99
C VAL A 262 -9.23 6.08 -0.11
N TRP A 263 -9.37 6.15 1.22
CA TRP A 263 -8.36 5.67 2.17
C TRP A 263 -8.49 4.18 2.53
N THR A 264 -9.57 3.52 2.11
CA THR A 264 -9.83 2.12 2.45
C THR A 264 -8.78 1.22 1.80
N THR A 265 -8.24 0.30 2.59
CA THR A 265 -7.28 -0.73 2.15
C THR A 265 -7.73 -2.09 2.68
N PRO A 266 -7.35 -3.20 2.02
CA PRO A 266 -7.79 -4.55 2.39
C PRO A 266 -7.55 -4.89 3.87
N TRP A 267 -6.42 -4.43 4.40
CA TRP A 267 -6.03 -4.70 5.78
C TRP A 267 -6.73 -3.82 6.83
N HIS A 268 -7.65 -2.94 6.43
CA HIS A 268 -8.48 -2.11 7.32
C HIS A 268 -9.99 -2.27 7.07
N SER A 269 -10.38 -3.34 6.37
CA SER A 269 -11.75 -3.52 5.89
C SER A 269 -12.12 -5.00 5.79
N ALA A 270 -13.34 -5.28 5.36
CA ALA A 270 -13.79 -6.60 4.93
C ALA A 270 -14.32 -6.52 3.50
N ALA A 271 -14.10 -7.58 2.71
CA ALA A 271 -14.67 -7.71 1.39
C ALA A 271 -16.17 -8.07 1.48
N LEU A 272 -16.98 -7.48 0.59
CA LEU A 272 -18.37 -7.83 0.34
C LEU A 272 -18.52 -8.26 -1.12
N HIS A 273 -18.99 -9.48 -1.34
CA HIS A 273 -19.46 -9.98 -2.63
C HIS A 273 -20.92 -9.59 -2.80
N ARG A 274 -21.28 -8.98 -3.93
CA ARG A 274 -22.65 -8.55 -4.20
C ARG A 274 -23.39 -9.54 -5.11
N PRO A 275 -24.73 -9.55 -5.09
CA PRO A 275 -25.54 -10.38 -6.00
C PRO A 275 -25.29 -10.13 -7.49
N ASP A 276 -24.79 -8.95 -7.86
CA ASP A 276 -24.41 -8.61 -9.24
C ASP A 276 -23.00 -9.12 -9.64
N GLY A 277 -22.34 -9.87 -8.76
CA GLY A 277 -20.99 -10.42 -8.95
C GLY A 277 -19.86 -9.43 -8.65
N THR A 278 -20.17 -8.20 -8.25
CA THR A 278 -19.15 -7.20 -7.93
C THR A 278 -18.60 -7.36 -6.52
N TRP A 279 -17.35 -6.94 -6.33
CA TRP A 279 -16.67 -6.93 -5.03
C TRP A 279 -16.42 -5.51 -4.57
N SER A 280 -16.49 -5.27 -3.27
CA SER A 280 -16.03 -4.02 -2.67
C SER A 280 -15.43 -4.21 -1.29
N LEU A 281 -14.57 -3.29 -0.89
CA LEU A 281 -14.06 -3.16 0.47
C LEU A 281 -14.94 -2.19 1.27
N LEU A 282 -15.43 -2.67 2.41
CA LEU A 282 -16.28 -1.88 3.30
C LEU A 282 -15.76 -1.98 4.75
N PRO A 283 -16.10 -1.01 5.63
CA PRO A 283 -15.98 -1.21 7.06
C PRO A 283 -16.71 -2.51 7.45
N ARG A 284 -16.06 -3.39 8.23
CA ARG A 284 -16.61 -4.71 8.61
C ARG A 284 -18.05 -4.64 9.10
N ALA A 285 -18.38 -3.73 10.02
CA ALA A 285 -19.74 -3.56 10.54
C ALA A 285 -20.78 -3.17 9.48
N ARG A 286 -20.37 -2.56 8.35
CA ARG A 286 -21.26 -2.32 7.22
C ARG A 286 -21.41 -3.57 6.36
N ALA A 287 -20.32 -4.28 6.09
CA ALA A 287 -20.39 -5.55 5.34
C ALA A 287 -21.28 -6.58 6.06
N GLU A 288 -21.15 -6.69 7.38
CA GLU A 288 -21.96 -7.58 8.24
C GLU A 288 -23.45 -7.26 8.26
N ARG A 289 -23.82 -5.97 8.10
CA ARG A 289 -25.23 -5.59 7.97
C ARG A 289 -25.81 -5.89 6.59
N LEU A 290 -24.97 -6.01 5.58
CA LEU A 290 -25.38 -6.16 4.18
C LEU A 290 -25.30 -7.61 3.68
N GLY A 291 -24.54 -8.47 4.35
CA GLY A 291 -24.33 -9.86 3.94
C GLY A 291 -24.06 -10.79 5.11
N ARG A 292 -23.98 -12.09 4.82
CA ARG A 292 -23.62 -13.15 5.77
C ARG A 292 -22.12 -13.43 5.72
N LEU A 293 -21.52 -13.81 6.86
CA LEU A 293 -20.11 -14.16 6.92
C LEU A 293 -19.85 -15.52 6.24
N VAL A 294 -18.99 -15.51 5.23
CA VAL A 294 -18.51 -16.70 4.51
C VAL A 294 -17.21 -17.17 5.12
N HIS A 295 -17.07 -18.49 5.25
CA HIS A 295 -15.82 -19.14 5.68
C HIS A 295 -15.17 -19.87 4.51
N HIS A 296 -13.84 -19.80 4.43
CA HIS A 296 -13.01 -20.57 3.51
C HIS A 296 -11.97 -21.32 4.35
N ASP A 297 -11.85 -22.63 4.15
CA ASP A 297 -10.98 -23.51 4.95
C ASP A 297 -11.13 -23.32 6.48
N GLY A 298 -12.37 -23.16 6.94
CA GLY A 298 -12.69 -22.97 8.36
C GLY A 298 -12.33 -21.57 8.92
N ARG A 299 -11.87 -20.63 8.09
CA ARG A 299 -11.54 -19.26 8.50
C ARG A 299 -12.53 -18.24 7.93
N PRO A 300 -12.90 -17.18 8.68
CA PRO A 300 -13.65 -16.04 8.14
C PRO A 300 -12.96 -15.45 6.89
N SER A 301 -13.71 -15.26 5.81
CA SER A 301 -13.16 -14.86 4.50
C SER A 301 -13.70 -13.51 4.01
N HIS A 302 -15.02 -13.36 3.94
CA HIS A 302 -15.71 -12.18 3.42
C HIS A 302 -17.21 -12.22 3.78
N PHE A 303 -17.96 -11.21 3.36
CA PHE A 303 -19.42 -11.20 3.42
C PHE A 303 -20.05 -11.37 2.03
N GLU A 304 -21.24 -11.97 1.94
CA GLU A 304 -22.06 -12.08 0.71
C GLU A 304 -23.57 -11.92 0.94
#